data_AF-A0A1D9QG73-F1
#
_entry.id   AF-A0A1D9QG73-F1
#
_cell.length_a   1.000
_cell.length_b   1.000
_cell.length_c   1.000
_cell.angle_alpha   90.00
_cell.angle_beta   90.00
_cell.angle_gamma   90.00
#
_symmetry.space_group_name_H-M   'P 1'
#
loop_
_entity.id
_entity.type
_entity.pdbx_description
1 polymer ?
#
loop_
_entity_poly.entity_id
_entity_poly.type
_entity_poly.pdbx_seq_one_letter_code
_entity_poly.pdbx_strand_id
1 'polypeptide(L)'
;MRSISINHQEIQLMLYNNTRILQINLNKSPQATESALQLALELKIDLIVIQEPWILSNPEKDFSSTRSIAHSSFSQLLPNNPSNLRPRTMIYISKGFKPLVALAPNSPNDPDTQIIDITQGKHTIQLINIYNEADQAKEKGHTIERCLYNTPLTHHTILVGDFNSHHPWWDPFSNKSSNADLLTEWFEDHNLILFNEPGTSTFYRTNMTNPSVLDLTLATDSVSPYITDWQVLPDLGSDHLSILFEVKGTLSRTTNIAQPARFNTKLADWEKFANTLKSKISISTTLNSSEYLNIATSESNSLDSLLDKSQYIQVLDEAAKEFTRIITYSAETSIPRIKSTKRAKPWWSPELKALRKRLSNAFENAKIYPEDDMFKKIYQSARNHYFQAIKTAKKNHWNEFLEKEDTQSIFKAMSYTKDIQTERIPNI
;
A
#
# COMPACT_ATOMS: atom_id res chain seq x y z
N MET A 1 30.69 -4.98 42.91
CA MET A 1 30.27 -3.60 42.62
C MET A 1 30.96 -3.11 41.36
N ARG A 2 30.21 -3.04 40.26
CA ARG A 2 30.17 -1.93 39.29
C ARG A 2 29.02 -2.28 38.36
N SER A 3 27.84 -1.84 38.77
CA SER A 3 26.64 -1.84 37.95
C SER A 3 26.93 -1.01 36.71
N ILE A 4 26.90 -1.64 35.54
CA ILE A 4 26.82 -0.92 34.28
C ILE A 4 25.41 -0.34 34.25
N SER A 5 25.31 0.93 34.64
CA SER A 5 24.13 1.75 34.44
C SER A 5 23.93 1.87 32.94
N ILE A 6 22.91 1.20 32.42
CA ILE A 6 22.37 1.51 31.10
C ILE A 6 21.79 2.91 31.23
N ASN A 7 22.52 3.88 30.72
CA ASN A 7 22.11 5.27 30.74
C ASN A 7 20.92 5.39 29.78
N HIS A 8 19.70 5.43 30.34
CA HIS A 8 18.44 5.70 29.66
C HIS A 8 18.38 7.19 29.23
N GLN A 9 19.35 7.65 28.44
CA GLN A 9 19.33 8.98 27.84
C GLN A 9 18.84 8.88 26.39
N GLU A 10 17.62 9.39 26.21
CA GLU A 10 16.93 9.74 24.97
C GLU A 10 16.63 8.60 23.98
N ILE A 11 15.44 8.00 24.16
CA ILE A 11 14.68 7.48 23.03
C ILE A 11 14.38 8.67 22.12
N GLN A 12 15.23 8.98 21.13
CA GLN A 12 14.94 10.01 20.12
C GLN A 12 13.92 9.45 19.13
N LEU A 13 12.67 9.81 19.40
CA LEU A 13 11.45 9.30 18.79
C LEU A 13 11.32 9.71 17.30
N MET A 14 11.64 8.86 16.33
CA MET A 14 11.66 9.29 14.91
C MET A 14 10.28 9.56 14.27
N LEU A 15 9.28 8.71 14.55
CA LEU A 15 7.89 8.89 14.10
C LEU A 15 6.93 8.42 15.21
N TYR A 16 5.72 8.98 15.28
CA TYR A 16 4.73 8.58 16.29
C TYR A 16 4.09 7.23 15.97
N ASN A 17 3.84 6.94 14.69
CA ASN A 17 3.26 5.67 14.26
C ASN A 17 4.24 4.94 13.35
N ASN A 18 4.09 3.61 13.30
CA ASN A 18 4.83 2.80 12.36
C ASN A 18 4.50 3.22 10.92
N THR A 19 5.53 3.26 10.07
CA THR A 19 5.42 3.62 8.66
C THR A 19 5.77 2.43 7.81
N ARG A 20 4.83 1.99 6.96
CA ARG A 20 5.02 0.86 6.06
C ARG A 20 5.45 1.33 4.68
N ILE A 21 6.57 0.81 4.20
CA ILE A 21 7.19 1.21 2.95
C ILE A 21 7.27 0.02 1.99
N LEU A 22 6.78 0.21 0.77
CA LEU A 22 6.87 -0.75 -0.32
C LEU A 22 7.80 -0.21 -1.41
N GLN A 23 8.96 -0.80 -1.60
CA GLN A 23 9.90 -0.49 -2.69
C GLN A 23 9.62 -1.41 -3.88
N ILE A 24 9.57 -0.87 -5.09
CA ILE A 24 9.42 -1.67 -6.32
C ILE A 24 9.86 -0.94 -7.59
N ASN A 25 10.65 -1.60 -8.43
CA ASN A 25 10.80 -1.24 -9.83
C ASN A 25 9.61 -1.80 -10.65
N LEU A 26 8.83 -0.91 -11.27
CA LEU A 26 7.61 -1.27 -12.01
C LEU A 26 7.84 -1.55 -13.49
N ASN A 27 9.06 -1.39 -13.99
CA ASN A 27 9.45 -1.59 -15.39
C ASN A 27 8.45 -0.97 -16.38
N LYS A 28 8.05 0.28 -16.09
CA LYS A 28 7.11 1.07 -16.88
C LYS A 28 5.75 0.38 -17.11
N SER A 29 5.41 -0.64 -16.32
CA SER A 29 4.22 -1.47 -16.53
C SER A 29 3.00 -0.85 -15.86
N PRO A 30 1.96 -0.45 -16.61
CA PRO A 30 0.74 0.07 -16.00
C PRO A 30 0.02 -1.04 -15.22
N GLN A 31 0.10 -2.31 -15.64
CA GLN A 31 -0.51 -3.41 -14.90
C GLN A 31 0.21 -3.68 -13.57
N ALA A 32 1.55 -3.66 -13.55
CA ALA A 32 2.30 -3.81 -12.30
C ALA A 32 2.03 -2.64 -11.35
N THR A 33 1.92 -1.41 -11.88
CA THR A 33 1.53 -0.22 -11.11
C THR A 33 0.17 -0.43 -10.42
N GLU A 34 -0.81 -0.99 -11.15
CA GLU A 34 -2.14 -1.25 -10.61
C GLU A 34 -2.14 -2.33 -9.52
N SER A 35 -1.34 -3.38 -9.71
CA SER A 35 -1.13 -4.46 -8.73
C SER A 35 -0.46 -3.94 -7.45
N ALA A 36 0.57 -3.09 -7.58
CA ALA A 36 1.27 -2.49 -6.46
C ALA A 36 0.34 -1.57 -5.64
N LEU A 37 -0.44 -0.70 -6.29
CA LEU A 37 -1.44 0.14 -5.62
C LEU A 37 -2.48 -0.69 -4.86
N GLN A 38 -2.92 -1.81 -5.43
CA GLN A 38 -3.87 -2.69 -4.78
C GLN A 38 -3.26 -3.44 -3.60
N LEU A 39 -2.04 -3.97 -3.74
CA LEU A 39 -1.31 -4.59 -2.64
C LEU A 39 -1.12 -3.58 -1.50
N ALA A 40 -0.78 -2.34 -1.84
CA ALA A 40 -0.60 -1.27 -0.88
C ALA A 40 -1.86 -1.01 -0.03
N LEU A 41 -3.06 -1.12 -0.59
CA LEU A 41 -4.30 -1.04 0.18
C LEU A 41 -4.49 -2.23 1.12
N GLU A 42 -4.20 -3.43 0.63
CA GLU A 42 -4.40 -4.67 1.39
C GLU A 42 -3.46 -4.75 2.60
N LEU A 43 -2.22 -4.30 2.42
CA LEU A 43 -1.18 -4.30 3.45
C LEU A 43 -1.11 -2.99 4.26
N LYS A 44 -1.95 -2.00 3.91
CA LYS A 44 -1.99 -0.66 4.52
C LYS A 44 -0.63 0.03 4.47
N ILE A 45 -0.04 0.04 3.28
CA ILE A 45 1.23 0.70 2.99
C ILE A 45 1.04 2.21 3.00
N ASP A 46 1.99 2.91 3.60
CA ASP A 46 1.99 4.37 3.72
C ASP A 46 2.72 5.02 2.54
N LEU A 47 3.89 4.47 2.17
CA LEU A 47 4.71 4.97 1.05
C LEU A 47 5.01 3.84 0.07
N ILE A 48 4.80 4.09 -1.22
CA ILE A 48 5.26 3.20 -2.29
C ILE A 48 6.39 3.92 -3.03
N VAL A 49 7.61 3.41 -2.91
CA VAL A 49 8.81 3.97 -3.51
C VAL A 49 9.08 3.25 -4.81
N ILE A 50 9.00 3.97 -5.93
CA ILE A 50 8.96 3.39 -7.26
C ILE A 50 10.18 3.78 -8.07
N GLN A 51 10.75 2.77 -8.75
CA GLN A 51 11.64 2.95 -9.90
C GLN A 51 10.89 2.55 -11.19
N GLU A 52 11.27 3.16 -12.31
CA GLU A 52 10.64 2.99 -13.63
C GLU A 52 9.10 3.04 -13.59
N PRO A 53 8.49 4.11 -13.04
CA PRO A 53 7.03 4.23 -12.98
C PRO A 53 6.41 4.16 -14.37
N TRP A 54 5.22 3.58 -14.55
CA TRP A 54 4.44 3.90 -15.74
C TRP A 54 4.02 5.36 -15.66
N ILE A 55 4.22 6.11 -16.74
CA ILE A 55 3.95 7.55 -16.82
C ILE A 55 3.14 7.80 -18.10
N LEU A 56 2.18 8.72 -18.03
CA LEU A 56 1.38 9.10 -19.19
C LEU A 56 2.29 9.62 -20.31
N SER A 57 2.12 9.07 -21.51
CA SER A 57 2.93 9.45 -22.67
C SER A 57 2.60 10.89 -23.10
N ASN A 58 3.62 11.74 -23.22
CA ASN A 58 3.50 13.05 -23.87
C ASN A 58 4.20 12.99 -25.24
N PRO A 59 3.48 13.24 -26.36
CA PRO A 59 4.08 13.28 -27.70
C PRO A 59 5.24 14.29 -27.83
N GLU A 60 5.17 15.40 -27.11
CA GLU A 60 6.17 16.48 -27.16
C GLU A 60 7.39 16.21 -26.25
N LYS A 61 7.39 15.07 -25.53
CA LYS A 61 8.39 14.72 -24.50
C LYS A 61 8.55 15.79 -23.41
N ASP A 62 7.52 16.60 -23.18
CA ASP A 62 7.44 17.46 -22.00
C ASP A 62 6.85 16.69 -20.81
N PHE A 63 7.65 16.54 -19.77
CA PHE A 63 7.32 15.85 -18.53
C PHE A 63 7.03 16.81 -17.38
N SER A 64 6.97 18.14 -17.63
CA SER A 64 6.69 19.16 -16.62
C SER A 64 5.38 18.94 -15.86
N SER A 65 4.34 18.46 -16.56
CA SER A 65 3.01 18.15 -16.03
C SER A 65 2.67 16.66 -16.07
N THR A 66 3.68 15.79 -16.07
CA THR A 66 3.46 14.36 -16.20
C THR A 66 2.87 13.73 -14.93
N ARG A 67 2.31 12.53 -15.05
CA ARG A 67 1.79 11.75 -13.91
C ARG A 67 1.76 10.26 -14.20
N SER A 68 1.70 9.48 -13.13
CA SER A 68 1.38 8.06 -13.17
C SER A 68 -0.12 7.82 -12.95
N ILE A 69 -0.52 6.57 -12.70
CA ILE A 69 -1.93 6.19 -12.53
C ILE A 69 -2.53 6.87 -11.29
N ALA A 70 -3.55 7.70 -11.51
CA ALA A 70 -4.26 8.35 -10.43
C ALA A 70 -4.97 7.33 -9.52
N HIS A 71 -4.89 7.54 -8.21
CA HIS A 71 -5.51 6.66 -7.24
C HIS A 71 -6.24 7.46 -6.15
N SER A 72 -7.45 7.05 -5.77
CA SER A 72 -8.25 7.76 -4.77
C SER A 72 -7.57 7.81 -3.40
N SER A 73 -6.71 6.83 -3.11
CA SER A 73 -6.05 6.63 -1.81
C SER A 73 -4.66 7.23 -1.69
N PHE A 74 -4.02 7.50 -2.81
CA PHE A 74 -2.62 7.90 -2.84
C PHE A 74 -2.48 9.22 -3.61
N SER A 75 -1.66 10.12 -3.10
CA SER A 75 -1.07 11.19 -3.90
C SER A 75 0.22 10.69 -4.54
N GLN A 76 0.67 11.39 -5.58
CA GLN A 76 1.93 11.11 -6.27
C GLN A 76 2.89 12.26 -6.00
N LEU A 77 4.16 11.94 -5.76
CA LEU A 77 5.24 12.89 -5.68
C LEU A 77 6.30 12.48 -6.70
N LEU A 78 6.52 13.35 -7.68
CA LEU A 78 7.53 13.17 -8.74
C LEU A 78 8.87 13.78 -8.32
N PRO A 79 10.00 13.36 -8.90
CA PRO A 79 11.29 13.98 -8.67
C PRO A 79 11.32 15.42 -9.19
N ASN A 80 12.32 16.16 -8.73
CA ASN A 80 12.73 17.36 -9.44
C ASN A 80 13.56 16.91 -10.66
N ASN A 81 13.09 17.17 -11.88
CA ASN A 81 13.79 16.75 -13.09
C ASN A 81 13.59 17.75 -14.24
N PRO A 82 14.52 17.79 -15.21
CA PRO A 82 14.35 18.57 -16.43
C PRO A 82 13.09 18.14 -17.18
N SER A 83 12.36 19.10 -17.74
CA SER A 83 11.07 18.85 -18.41
C SER A 83 11.20 17.92 -19.62
N ASN A 84 12.33 17.92 -20.32
CA ASN A 84 12.57 17.05 -21.47
C ASN A 84 13.04 15.63 -21.10
N LEU A 85 13.28 15.34 -19.82
CA LEU A 85 13.73 14.04 -19.34
C LEU A 85 12.60 13.30 -18.62
N ARG A 86 12.47 12.01 -18.92
CA ARG A 86 11.41 11.19 -18.34
C ARG A 86 11.77 10.83 -16.90
N PRO A 87 10.94 11.10 -15.89
CA PRO A 87 11.21 10.64 -14.53
C PRO A 87 11.28 9.10 -14.47
N ARG A 88 12.33 8.57 -13.84
CA ARG A 88 12.50 7.14 -13.57
C ARG A 88 12.37 6.80 -12.08
N THR A 89 12.17 7.78 -11.23
CA THR A 89 11.78 7.61 -9.82
C THR A 89 10.44 8.29 -9.55
N MET A 90 9.69 7.81 -8.55
CA MET A 90 8.45 8.42 -8.07
C MET A 90 8.06 7.83 -6.72
N ILE A 91 7.27 8.55 -5.91
CA ILE A 91 6.69 8.02 -4.67
C ILE A 91 5.17 8.20 -4.67
N TYR A 92 4.42 7.15 -4.35
CA TYR A 92 3.03 7.29 -3.92
C TYR A 92 2.95 7.44 -2.42
N ILE A 93 2.15 8.40 -1.95
CA ILE A 93 1.96 8.70 -0.53
C ILE A 93 0.51 8.44 -0.18
N SER A 94 0.24 7.60 0.82
CA SER A 94 -1.12 7.36 1.30
C SER A 94 -1.71 8.66 1.79
N LYS A 95 -2.90 9.05 1.28
CA LYS A 95 -3.63 10.24 1.76
C LYS A 95 -4.08 10.13 3.22
N GLY A 96 -3.90 8.96 3.85
CA GLY A 96 -4.14 8.76 5.28
C GLY A 96 -2.86 8.84 6.12
N PHE A 97 -1.71 8.95 5.47
CA PHE A 97 -0.42 9.10 6.13
C PHE A 97 -0.37 10.50 6.77
N LYS A 98 -0.06 10.53 8.07
CA LYS A 98 -0.11 11.76 8.86
C LYS A 98 1.17 12.60 8.79
N PRO A 99 2.38 12.02 8.75
CA PRO A 99 3.60 12.79 8.56
C PRO A 99 3.54 13.62 7.27
N LEU A 100 4.16 14.79 7.32
CA LEU A 100 4.37 15.62 6.14
C LEU A 100 5.42 14.94 5.27
N VAL A 101 5.14 14.81 3.97
CA VAL A 101 6.07 14.29 2.99
C VAL A 101 6.25 15.33 1.89
N ALA A 102 7.48 15.77 1.68
CA ALA A 102 7.83 16.76 0.67
C ALA A 102 9.15 16.37 -0.01
N LEU A 103 9.37 16.89 -1.23
CA LEU A 103 10.71 16.84 -1.83
C LEU A 103 11.68 17.57 -0.90
N ALA A 104 12.81 16.93 -0.62
CA ALA A 104 13.85 17.54 0.18
C ALA A 104 14.48 18.71 -0.59
N PRO A 105 14.88 19.81 0.08
CA PRO A 105 15.51 20.94 -0.59
C PRO A 105 16.80 20.58 -1.35
N ASN A 106 17.49 19.52 -0.91
CA ASN A 106 18.69 18.99 -1.53
C ASN A 106 18.41 17.89 -2.57
N SER A 107 17.15 17.61 -2.92
CA SER A 107 16.83 16.63 -3.97
C SER A 107 17.43 17.10 -5.30
N PRO A 108 18.25 16.27 -5.97
CA PRO A 108 18.90 16.66 -7.22
C PRO A 108 17.85 16.92 -8.31
N ASN A 109 18.20 17.79 -9.26
CA ASN A 109 17.44 17.95 -10.50
C ASN A 109 17.80 16.81 -11.47
N ASP A 110 17.39 15.58 -11.14
CA ASP A 110 17.71 14.36 -11.89
C ASP A 110 16.48 13.43 -11.94
N PRO A 111 16.14 12.86 -13.10
CA PRO A 111 14.98 11.96 -13.23
C PRO A 111 15.12 10.65 -12.45
N ASP A 112 16.35 10.25 -12.12
CA ASP A 112 16.68 8.92 -11.61
C ASP A 112 16.99 8.93 -10.10
N THR A 113 16.96 10.09 -9.45
CA THR A 113 17.10 10.24 -7.99
C THR A 113 16.03 11.15 -7.43
N GLN A 114 15.35 10.70 -6.39
CA GLN A 114 14.34 11.47 -5.68
C GLN A 114 14.62 11.43 -4.18
N ILE A 115 14.78 12.59 -3.56
CA ILE A 115 14.97 12.71 -2.10
C ILE A 115 13.73 13.35 -1.52
N ILE A 116 13.17 12.74 -0.48
CA ILE A 116 12.04 13.29 0.28
C ILE A 116 12.37 13.38 1.76
N ASP A 117 11.76 14.35 2.41
CA ASP A 117 11.75 14.46 3.87
C ASP A 117 10.40 14.02 4.42
N ILE A 118 10.41 13.05 5.33
CA ILE A 118 9.25 12.57 6.07
C ILE A 118 9.30 13.19 7.46
N THR A 119 8.49 14.23 7.68
CA THR A 119 8.55 15.05 8.89
C THR A 119 7.32 14.86 9.77
N GLN A 120 7.55 14.63 11.07
CA GLN A 120 6.49 14.59 12.07
C GLN A 120 6.94 15.30 13.36
N GLY A 121 6.30 16.43 13.67
CA GLY A 121 6.71 17.26 14.80
C GLY A 121 8.10 17.87 14.54
N LYS A 122 9.08 17.53 15.38
CA LYS A 122 10.48 17.99 15.25
C LYS A 122 11.40 16.95 14.59
N HIS A 123 10.85 15.80 14.21
CA HIS A 123 11.63 14.68 13.68
C HIS A 123 11.44 14.57 12.18
N THR A 124 12.55 14.33 11.48
CA THR A 124 12.59 14.19 10.03
C THR A 124 13.44 12.98 9.67
N ILE A 125 12.91 12.11 8.81
CA ILE A 125 13.64 11.03 8.16
C ILE A 125 13.78 11.39 6.69
N GLN A 126 15.01 11.40 6.18
CA GLN A 126 15.28 11.51 4.75
C GLN A 126 15.10 10.13 4.10
N LEU A 127 14.35 10.07 3.01
CA LEU A 127 14.26 8.88 2.16
C LEU A 127 14.79 9.22 0.77
N ILE A 128 15.81 8.47 0.34
CA ILE A 128 16.44 8.57 -0.98
C ILE A 128 15.95 7.39 -1.82
N ASN A 129 15.31 7.70 -2.93
CA ASN A 129 14.91 6.76 -3.97
C ASN A 129 15.85 6.89 -5.17
N ILE A 130 16.54 5.83 -5.55
CA ILE A 130 17.47 5.82 -6.67
C ILE A 130 17.11 4.76 -7.72
N TYR A 131 17.36 5.09 -8.99
CA TYR A 131 17.43 4.15 -10.09
C TYR A 131 18.80 4.31 -10.78
N ASN A 132 19.71 3.36 -10.59
CA ASN A 132 21.04 3.45 -11.17
C ASN A 132 21.03 3.07 -12.65
N GLU A 133 21.20 4.06 -13.53
CA GLU A 133 21.19 3.88 -14.97
C GLU A 133 22.04 4.97 -15.63
N ALA A 134 22.48 4.72 -16.86
CA ALA A 134 23.12 5.71 -17.70
C ALA A 134 22.23 6.95 -17.88
N ASP A 135 22.87 8.11 -17.87
CA ASP A 135 22.23 9.40 -18.06
C ASP A 135 21.41 9.44 -19.35
N GLN A 136 20.17 9.91 -19.24
CA GLN A 136 19.26 10.07 -20.38
C GLN A 136 19.78 11.09 -21.40
N ALA A 137 20.48 12.13 -20.93
CA ALA A 137 21.11 13.11 -21.81
C ALA A 137 22.41 12.58 -22.44
N LYS A 138 22.97 11.47 -21.89
CA LYS A 138 24.26 10.88 -22.27
C LYS A 138 25.43 11.85 -22.09
N GLU A 139 25.29 12.80 -21.18
CA GLU A 139 26.32 13.81 -20.88
C GLU A 139 27.14 13.41 -19.65
N LYS A 140 26.54 12.63 -18.74
CA LYS A 140 27.13 12.20 -17.47
C LYS A 140 27.22 10.66 -17.37
N GLY A 141 27.83 10.18 -16.29
CA GLY A 141 27.92 8.76 -15.93
C GLY A 141 26.60 8.16 -15.41
N HIS A 142 26.67 7.04 -14.69
CA HIS A 142 25.49 6.45 -14.09
C HIS A 142 25.01 7.28 -12.88
N THR A 143 23.80 6.99 -12.42
CA THR A 143 23.12 7.79 -11.39
C THR A 143 23.92 7.85 -10.10
N ILE A 144 24.58 6.74 -9.74
CA ILE A 144 25.43 6.67 -8.56
C ILE A 144 26.55 7.71 -8.62
N GLU A 145 27.33 7.76 -9.71
CA GLU A 145 28.46 8.69 -9.79
C GLU A 145 28.02 10.14 -9.95
N ARG A 146 26.95 10.39 -10.72
CA ARG A 146 26.51 11.78 -11.00
C ARG A 146 25.62 12.39 -9.90
N CYS A 147 24.97 11.58 -9.08
CA CYS A 147 24.05 12.04 -8.03
C CYS A 147 24.41 11.49 -6.64
N LEU A 148 24.41 10.18 -6.44
CA LEU A 148 24.46 9.57 -5.11
C LEU A 148 25.71 9.98 -4.34
N TYR A 149 26.90 9.87 -4.94
CA TYR A 149 28.16 10.18 -4.26
C TYR A 149 28.28 11.65 -3.81
N ASN A 150 27.57 12.56 -4.48
CA ASN A 150 27.57 13.98 -4.13
C ASN A 150 26.37 14.38 -3.26
N THR A 151 25.51 13.42 -2.90
CA THR A 151 24.30 13.68 -2.11
C THR A 151 24.64 13.63 -0.62
N PRO A 152 24.52 14.75 0.13
CA PRO A 152 24.76 14.73 1.56
C PRO A 152 23.64 13.94 2.27
N LEU A 153 24.04 12.94 3.05
CA LEU A 153 23.12 12.18 3.88
C LEU A 153 22.87 12.91 5.19
N THR A 154 21.61 12.93 5.64
CA THR A 154 21.30 13.38 6.99
C THR A 154 21.63 12.28 8.01
N HIS A 155 21.60 12.61 9.30
CA HIS A 155 21.78 11.60 10.34
C HIS A 155 20.71 10.50 10.28
N HIS A 156 19.50 10.82 9.81
CA HIS A 156 18.35 9.90 9.74
C HIS A 156 17.97 9.62 8.28
N THR A 157 18.70 8.73 7.61
CA THR A 157 18.50 8.46 6.18
C THR A 157 18.16 6.99 5.92
N ILE A 158 17.18 6.78 5.03
CA ILE A 158 16.87 5.51 4.39
C ILE A 158 17.19 5.64 2.90
N LEU A 159 18.03 4.76 2.38
CA LEU A 159 18.40 4.68 0.97
C LEU A 159 17.80 3.42 0.36
N VAL A 160 16.97 3.59 -0.65
CA VAL A 160 16.28 2.50 -1.36
C VAL A 160 16.35 2.71 -2.85
N GLY A 161 16.37 1.63 -3.61
CA GLY A 161 16.39 1.76 -5.06
C GLY A 161 16.78 0.49 -5.77
N ASP A 162 16.73 0.58 -7.10
CA ASP A 162 17.33 -0.38 -8.00
C ASP A 162 18.72 0.13 -8.37
N PHE A 163 19.74 -0.59 -7.92
CA PHE A 163 21.14 -0.22 -8.07
C PHE A 163 21.78 -0.77 -9.34
N ASN A 164 21.10 -1.65 -10.10
CA ASN A 164 21.65 -2.31 -11.30
C ASN A 164 23.13 -2.73 -11.13
N SER A 165 23.48 -3.21 -9.94
CA SER A 165 24.86 -3.52 -9.57
C SER A 165 24.90 -4.82 -8.79
N HIS A 166 25.90 -5.64 -9.08
CA HIS A 166 26.12 -6.91 -8.43
C HIS A 166 27.36 -6.81 -7.53
N HIS A 167 27.22 -7.25 -6.28
CA HIS A 167 28.33 -7.39 -5.35
C HIS A 167 28.12 -8.62 -4.47
N PRO A 168 29.17 -9.36 -4.07
CA PRO A 168 29.03 -10.53 -3.19
C PRO A 168 28.31 -10.26 -1.86
N TRP A 169 28.29 -9.00 -1.41
CA TRP A 169 27.59 -8.59 -0.18
C TRP A 169 26.06 -8.75 -0.29
N TRP A 170 25.46 -8.60 -1.47
CA TRP A 170 24.01 -8.78 -1.66
C TRP A 170 23.65 -9.82 -2.73
N ASP A 171 24.47 -10.00 -3.77
CA ASP A 171 24.26 -10.92 -4.89
C ASP A 171 25.43 -11.91 -5.04
N PRO A 172 25.62 -12.85 -4.09
CA PRO A 172 26.79 -13.74 -4.05
C PRO A 172 26.88 -14.73 -5.21
N PHE A 173 25.81 -14.88 -6.01
CA PHE A 173 25.74 -15.84 -7.11
C PHE A 173 25.95 -15.20 -8.49
N SER A 174 26.16 -13.88 -8.55
CA SER A 174 26.36 -13.13 -9.77
C SER A 174 27.80 -12.61 -9.87
N ASN A 175 28.25 -12.36 -11.10
CA ASN A 175 29.55 -11.70 -11.31
C ASN A 175 29.48 -10.25 -10.81
N LYS A 176 30.47 -9.86 -10.02
CA LYS A 176 30.58 -8.50 -9.47
C LYS A 176 30.65 -7.44 -10.57
N SER A 177 29.88 -6.36 -10.43
CA SER A 177 29.94 -5.19 -11.30
C SER A 177 31.25 -4.42 -11.09
N SER A 178 31.76 -3.75 -12.13
CA SER A 178 33.07 -3.08 -12.09
C SER A 178 33.19 -2.00 -11.01
N ASN A 179 32.12 -1.24 -10.76
CA ASN A 179 32.10 -0.12 -9.81
C ASN A 179 31.51 -0.51 -8.45
N ALA A 180 31.25 -1.79 -8.22
CA ALA A 180 30.57 -2.25 -7.01
C ALA A 180 31.41 -2.05 -5.74
N ASP A 181 32.74 -2.15 -5.82
CA ASP A 181 33.63 -1.95 -4.66
C ASP A 181 33.59 -0.50 -4.16
N LEU A 182 33.63 0.47 -5.08
CA LEU A 182 33.50 1.89 -4.74
C LEU A 182 32.16 2.21 -4.09
N LEU A 183 31.09 1.56 -4.57
CA LEU A 183 29.76 1.71 -3.99
C LEU A 183 29.71 1.14 -2.56
N THR A 184 30.36 -0.01 -2.32
CA THR A 184 30.43 -0.58 -0.98
C THR A 184 31.28 0.23 -0.02
N GLU A 185 32.43 0.74 -0.47
CA GLU A 185 33.25 1.67 0.31
C GLU A 185 32.44 2.92 0.68
N TRP A 186 31.68 3.47 -0.28
CA TRP A 186 30.81 4.62 -0.02
C TRP A 186 29.71 4.30 1.01
N PHE A 187 29.11 3.10 0.98
CA PHE A 187 28.16 2.67 2.02
C PHE A 187 28.81 2.61 3.40
N GLU A 188 30.01 2.04 3.50
CA GLU A 188 30.76 1.90 4.75
C GLU A 188 31.17 3.27 5.31
N ASP A 189 31.68 4.17 4.47
CA ASP A 189 32.07 5.54 4.85
C ASP A 189 30.90 6.34 5.43
N HIS A 190 29.68 6.05 4.98
CA HIS A 190 28.45 6.68 5.45
C HIS A 190 27.75 5.90 6.57
N ASN A 191 28.37 4.84 7.08
CA ASN A 191 27.81 3.94 8.11
C ASN A 191 26.40 3.43 7.75
N LEU A 192 26.19 3.10 6.48
CA LEU A 192 24.93 2.55 6.00
C LEU A 192 24.87 1.04 6.27
N ILE A 193 23.77 0.62 6.88
CA ILE A 193 23.48 -0.78 7.18
C ILE A 193 22.59 -1.34 6.08
N LEU A 194 23.05 -2.39 5.42
CA LEU A 194 22.31 -3.14 4.40
C LEU A 194 21.31 -4.11 5.05
N PHE A 195 20.05 -4.04 4.66
CA PHE A 195 18.98 -4.91 5.18
C PHE A 195 18.72 -6.14 4.33
N ASN A 196 19.18 -6.13 3.07
CA ASN A 196 19.02 -7.26 2.18
C ASN A 196 19.69 -8.50 2.77
N GLU A 197 18.93 -9.59 2.83
CA GLU A 197 19.51 -10.91 3.04
C GLU A 197 20.30 -11.32 1.77
N PRO A 198 21.60 -11.63 1.86
CA PRO A 198 22.41 -11.96 0.69
C PRO A 198 21.82 -13.12 -0.12
N GLY A 199 21.67 -12.92 -1.43
CA GLY A 199 21.12 -13.92 -2.36
C GLY A 199 19.59 -13.97 -2.43
N THR A 200 18.88 -13.23 -1.57
CA THR A 200 17.41 -13.12 -1.65
C THR A 200 17.03 -12.28 -2.86
N SER A 201 16.71 -12.97 -3.96
CA SER A 201 16.51 -12.38 -5.29
C SER A 201 15.40 -11.33 -5.33
N THR A 202 15.68 -10.20 -5.96
CA THR A 202 14.72 -9.12 -6.21
C THR A 202 14.40 -8.96 -7.69
N PHE A 203 15.16 -9.61 -8.58
CA PHE A 203 14.97 -9.53 -10.01
C PHE A 203 14.94 -10.93 -10.64
N TYR A 204 13.95 -11.17 -11.51
CA TYR A 204 13.81 -12.43 -12.23
C TYR A 204 13.14 -12.25 -13.59
N ARG A 205 13.71 -12.89 -14.60
CA ARG A 205 13.07 -13.12 -15.90
C ARG A 205 13.10 -14.61 -16.22
N THR A 206 12.11 -15.11 -16.94
CA THR A 206 11.98 -16.54 -17.29
C THR A 206 13.18 -17.12 -18.04
N ASN A 207 13.97 -16.28 -18.68
CA ASN A 207 15.10 -16.69 -19.50
C ASN A 207 16.44 -16.55 -18.77
N MET A 208 16.43 -16.12 -17.50
CA MET A 208 17.64 -16.03 -16.69
C MET A 208 17.94 -17.37 -16.04
N THR A 209 19.22 -17.75 -16.06
CA THR A 209 19.73 -18.94 -15.37
C THR A 209 19.71 -18.72 -13.86
N ASN A 210 20.13 -17.53 -13.42
CA ASN A 210 20.17 -17.15 -12.01
C ASN A 210 19.33 -15.89 -11.78
N PRO A 211 18.35 -15.90 -10.86
CA PRO A 211 17.75 -14.68 -10.35
C PRO A 211 18.81 -13.79 -9.68
N SER A 212 18.64 -12.46 -9.72
CA SER A 212 19.63 -11.50 -9.21
C SER A 212 19.08 -10.66 -8.05
N VAL A 213 20.00 -10.00 -7.34
CA VAL A 213 19.67 -9.01 -6.29
C VAL A 213 20.13 -7.64 -6.77
N LEU A 214 19.18 -6.82 -7.20
CA LEU A 214 19.45 -5.49 -7.77
C LEU A 214 18.83 -4.36 -6.94
N ASP A 215 17.76 -4.67 -6.21
CA ASP A 215 17.01 -3.72 -5.41
C ASP A 215 17.52 -3.76 -3.97
N LEU A 216 18.10 -2.66 -3.49
CA LEU A 216 18.70 -2.60 -2.15
C LEU A 216 17.92 -1.69 -1.21
N THR A 217 17.96 -2.02 0.07
CA THR A 217 17.46 -1.22 1.19
C THR A 217 18.58 -1.03 2.20
N LEU A 218 18.99 0.21 2.40
CA LEU A 218 20.00 0.60 3.38
C LEU A 218 19.46 1.69 4.29
N ALA A 219 20.00 1.80 5.50
CA ALA A 219 19.70 2.92 6.39
C ALA A 219 20.89 3.28 7.27
N THR A 220 20.94 4.53 7.73
CA THR A 220 21.94 4.95 8.71
C THR A 220 21.77 4.23 10.04
N ASP A 221 22.85 4.13 10.80
CA ASP A 221 22.91 3.56 12.14
C ASP A 221 21.78 4.03 13.07
N SER A 222 21.38 5.31 12.96
CA SER A 222 20.32 5.90 13.78
C SER A 222 18.91 5.37 13.43
N VAL A 223 18.64 5.07 12.15
CA VAL A 223 17.33 4.58 11.69
C VAL A 223 17.24 3.07 11.75
N SER A 224 18.38 2.39 11.56
CA SER A 224 18.46 0.94 11.45
C SER A 224 17.74 0.13 12.56
N PRO A 225 17.77 0.51 13.86
CA PRO A 225 17.15 -0.28 14.92
C PRO A 225 15.62 -0.24 14.87
N TYR A 226 15.06 0.70 14.10
CA TYR A 226 13.63 0.88 13.93
C TYR A 226 13.10 0.18 12.67
N ILE A 227 13.95 -0.25 11.74
CA ILE A 227 13.52 -0.99 10.56
C ILE A 227 13.23 -2.45 10.94
N THR A 228 12.05 -2.92 10.59
CA THR A 228 11.56 -4.26 10.91
C THR A 228 10.73 -4.83 9.76
N ASP A 229 10.42 -6.13 9.84
CA ASP A 229 9.57 -6.84 8.88
C ASP A 229 10.04 -6.71 7.41
N TRP A 230 11.36 -6.57 7.20
CA TRP A 230 11.97 -6.54 5.88
C TRP A 230 11.75 -7.89 5.18
N GLN A 231 11.18 -7.87 3.99
CA GLN A 231 10.91 -9.07 3.20
C GLN A 231 10.71 -8.74 1.72
N VAL A 232 11.10 -9.66 0.86
CA VAL A 232 10.71 -9.66 -0.55
C VAL A 232 9.32 -10.28 -0.68
N LEU A 233 8.42 -9.61 -1.38
CA LEU A 233 7.05 -10.06 -1.62
C LEU A 233 6.90 -10.72 -3.00
N PRO A 234 5.84 -11.53 -3.18
CA PRO A 234 5.61 -12.21 -4.45
C PRO A 234 5.35 -11.28 -5.64
N ASP A 235 5.52 -11.84 -6.84
CA ASP A 235 5.39 -11.15 -8.12
C ASP A 235 4.09 -10.33 -8.27
N LEU A 236 4.25 -9.05 -8.62
CA LEU A 236 3.18 -8.09 -8.94
C LEU A 236 2.97 -7.91 -10.46
N GLY A 237 3.70 -8.71 -11.25
CA GLY A 237 3.75 -8.75 -12.70
C GLY A 237 4.81 -7.84 -13.31
N SER A 238 5.77 -7.39 -12.49
CA SER A 238 7.05 -6.79 -12.91
C SER A 238 8.11 -7.90 -12.96
N ASP A 239 9.21 -7.69 -13.67
CA ASP A 239 10.40 -8.53 -13.56
C ASP A 239 11.20 -8.27 -12.27
N HIS A 240 10.87 -7.20 -11.55
CA HIS A 240 11.33 -6.97 -10.17
C HIS A 240 10.26 -7.36 -9.15
N LEU A 241 10.71 -7.92 -8.03
CA LEU A 241 9.93 -8.22 -6.86
C LEU A 241 9.94 -7.03 -5.91
N SER A 242 8.80 -6.75 -5.27
CA SER A 242 8.71 -5.66 -4.30
C SER A 242 9.34 -6.02 -2.97
N ILE A 243 10.00 -5.07 -2.33
CA ILE A 243 10.50 -5.17 -0.96
C ILE A 243 9.53 -4.42 -0.04
N LEU A 244 9.13 -5.06 1.06
CA LEU A 244 8.34 -4.46 2.12
C LEU A 244 9.17 -4.37 3.39
N PHE A 245 9.12 -3.23 4.07
CA PHE A 245 9.63 -3.08 5.43
C PHE A 245 8.81 -2.05 6.21
N GLU A 246 8.97 -2.04 7.53
CA GLU A 246 8.28 -1.15 8.45
C GLU A 246 9.29 -0.37 9.30
N VAL A 247 9.17 0.96 9.32
CA VAL A 247 9.90 1.83 10.26
C VAL A 247 9.04 1.98 11.50
N LYS A 248 9.48 1.42 12.63
CA LYS A 248 8.76 1.49 13.90
C LYS A 248 8.68 2.92 14.41
N GLY A 249 7.44 3.34 14.67
CA GLY A 249 7.17 4.54 15.43
C GLY A 249 7.12 4.24 16.92
N THR A 250 6.77 5.27 17.68
CA THR A 250 6.99 5.27 19.13
C THR A 250 5.74 5.00 19.94
N LEU A 251 4.57 5.13 19.32
CA LEU A 251 3.31 4.66 19.86
C LEU A 251 2.90 3.42 19.06
N SER A 252 2.85 2.27 19.75
CA SER A 252 2.11 1.11 19.26
C SER A 252 0.68 1.56 18.98
N ARG A 253 0.25 1.41 17.73
CA ARG A 253 -1.04 1.86 17.18
C ARG A 253 -2.15 1.83 18.24
N THR A 254 -2.47 2.97 18.86
CA THR A 254 -3.78 3.11 19.50
C THR A 254 -4.77 2.90 18.37
N THR A 255 -5.55 1.83 18.45
CA THR A 255 -6.62 1.56 17.50
C THR A 255 -7.53 2.77 17.53
N ASN A 256 -7.36 3.69 16.58
CA ASN A 256 -8.45 4.55 16.18
C ASN A 256 -9.61 3.60 15.94
N ILE A 257 -10.66 3.70 16.77
CA ILE A 257 -11.88 2.92 16.63
C ILE A 257 -12.36 3.22 15.22
N ALA A 258 -12.05 2.31 14.29
CA ALA A 258 -12.52 2.41 12.94
C ALA A 258 -14.03 2.47 13.04
N GLN A 259 -14.65 3.45 12.38
CA GLN A 259 -16.09 3.46 12.17
C GLN A 259 -16.52 2.04 11.78
N PRO A 260 -17.45 1.41 12.51
CA PRO A 260 -17.74 -0.01 12.31
C PRO A 260 -18.11 -0.24 10.85
N ALA A 261 -17.34 -1.12 10.20
CA ALA A 261 -17.50 -1.41 8.79
C ALA A 261 -18.95 -1.83 8.51
N ARG A 262 -19.60 -1.19 7.53
CA ARG A 262 -20.99 -1.48 7.13
C ARG A 262 -21.15 -2.96 6.74
N PHE A 263 -22.30 -3.55 7.00
CA PHE A 263 -22.61 -4.94 6.61
C PHE A 263 -22.74 -5.09 5.09
N ASN A 264 -22.18 -6.17 4.52
CA ASN A 264 -22.29 -6.48 3.10
C ASN A 264 -23.53 -7.34 2.84
N THR A 265 -24.68 -6.71 2.65
CA THR A 265 -25.96 -7.41 2.44
C THR A 265 -26.01 -8.26 1.17
N LYS A 266 -25.12 -8.03 0.19
CA LYS A 266 -25.02 -8.86 -1.03
C LYS A 266 -24.39 -10.23 -0.78
N LEU A 267 -23.59 -10.35 0.28
CA LEU A 267 -22.95 -11.61 0.69
C LEU A 267 -23.56 -12.13 1.99
N ALA A 268 -24.73 -11.63 2.38
CA ALA A 268 -25.41 -12.04 3.60
C ALA A 268 -25.91 -13.48 3.47
N ASP A 269 -25.65 -14.29 4.50
CA ASP A 269 -26.33 -15.55 4.71
C ASP A 269 -27.66 -15.26 5.44
N TRP A 270 -28.70 -14.97 4.66
CA TRP A 270 -30.01 -14.59 5.19
C TRP A 270 -30.69 -15.72 5.95
N GLU A 271 -30.41 -16.97 5.61
CA GLU A 271 -30.94 -18.15 6.31
C GLU A 271 -30.34 -18.25 7.71
N LYS A 272 -29.01 -18.14 7.81
CA LYS A 272 -28.32 -18.10 9.11
C LYS A 272 -28.72 -16.89 9.94
N PHE A 273 -28.89 -15.72 9.31
CA PHE A 273 -29.41 -14.52 9.99
C PHE A 273 -30.78 -14.79 10.62
N ALA A 274 -31.73 -15.30 9.82
CA ALA A 274 -33.09 -15.55 10.27
C ALA A 274 -33.15 -16.60 11.40
N ASN A 275 -32.38 -17.68 11.29
CA ASN A 275 -32.32 -18.73 12.31
C ASN A 275 -31.72 -18.21 13.63
N THR A 276 -30.64 -17.43 13.54
CA THR A 276 -30.00 -16.82 14.71
C THR A 276 -30.92 -15.81 15.40
N LEU A 277 -31.60 -14.98 14.61
CA LEU A 277 -32.54 -13.97 15.11
C LEU A 277 -33.71 -14.64 15.85
N LYS A 278 -34.36 -15.64 15.23
CA LYS A 278 -35.46 -16.39 15.84
C LYS A 278 -35.03 -17.05 17.14
N SER A 279 -33.90 -17.77 17.12
CA SER A 279 -33.36 -18.44 18.31
C SER A 279 -33.13 -17.47 19.46
N LYS A 280 -32.54 -16.30 19.18
CA LYS A 280 -32.22 -15.30 20.21
C LYS A 280 -33.45 -14.59 20.77
N ILE A 281 -34.46 -14.33 19.94
CA ILE A 281 -35.74 -13.78 20.40
C ILE A 281 -36.46 -14.78 21.30
N SER A 282 -36.52 -16.07 20.93
CA SER A 282 -37.20 -17.11 21.72
C SER A 282 -36.62 -17.32 23.12
N ILE A 283 -35.33 -17.02 23.34
CA ILE A 283 -34.67 -17.16 24.65
C ILE A 283 -34.53 -15.84 25.41
N SER A 284 -34.95 -14.71 24.82
CA SER A 284 -34.79 -13.40 25.45
C SER A 284 -35.76 -13.24 26.62
N THR A 285 -35.25 -13.08 27.84
CA THR A 285 -36.07 -12.87 29.03
C THR A 285 -36.81 -11.53 29.00
N THR A 286 -36.23 -10.52 28.36
CA THR A 286 -36.82 -9.18 28.22
C THR A 286 -37.98 -9.18 27.23
N LEU A 287 -37.78 -9.76 26.04
CA LEU A 287 -38.81 -9.79 24.99
C LEU A 287 -39.92 -10.82 25.24
N ASN A 288 -39.68 -11.80 26.12
CA ASN A 288 -40.69 -12.76 26.57
C ASN A 288 -41.20 -12.44 27.98
N SER A 289 -40.90 -11.25 28.52
CA SER A 289 -41.46 -10.82 29.80
C SER A 289 -42.97 -10.59 29.68
N SER A 290 -43.72 -10.92 30.72
CA SER A 290 -45.16 -10.67 30.78
C SER A 290 -45.48 -9.18 30.63
N GLU A 291 -44.63 -8.31 31.19
CA GLU A 291 -44.74 -6.85 31.10
C GLU A 291 -44.67 -6.36 29.64
N TYR A 292 -43.66 -6.80 28.89
CA TYR A 292 -43.52 -6.45 27.47
C TYR A 292 -44.62 -7.08 26.61
N LEU A 293 -44.96 -8.35 26.84
CA LEU A 293 -45.99 -9.04 26.05
C LEU A 293 -47.37 -8.44 26.25
N ASN A 294 -47.71 -8.06 27.49
CA ASN A 294 -48.96 -7.35 27.77
C ASN A 294 -48.98 -6.01 27.02
N ILE A 295 -47.89 -5.25 27.02
CA ILE A 295 -47.81 -3.98 26.27
C ILE A 295 -47.92 -4.21 24.75
N ALA A 296 -47.22 -5.20 24.20
CA ALA A 296 -47.16 -5.47 22.77
C ALA A 296 -48.46 -6.07 22.19
N THR A 297 -49.30 -6.66 23.04
CA THR A 297 -50.56 -7.32 22.64
C THR A 297 -51.83 -6.57 23.06
N SER A 298 -51.69 -5.51 23.88
CA SER A 298 -52.83 -4.66 24.28
C SER A 298 -53.26 -3.75 23.13
N GLU A 299 -54.53 -3.82 22.73
CA GLU A 299 -55.14 -2.82 21.85
C GLU A 299 -55.20 -1.47 22.57
N SER A 300 -54.92 -0.38 21.83
CA SER A 300 -54.54 0.96 22.30
C SER A 300 -55.54 1.73 23.16
N ASN A 301 -56.61 1.12 23.66
CA ASN A 301 -57.73 1.82 24.31
C ASN A 301 -57.87 1.58 25.83
N SER A 302 -56.98 0.84 26.48
CA SER A 302 -57.08 0.54 27.93
C SER A 302 -55.83 0.91 28.75
N LEU A 303 -54.93 1.74 28.23
CA LEU A 303 -53.65 2.06 28.88
C LEU A 303 -53.56 3.47 29.49
N ASP A 304 -54.69 4.12 29.76
CA ASP A 304 -54.72 5.45 30.39
C ASP A 304 -54.99 5.38 31.91
N SER A 305 -55.18 4.19 32.47
CA SER A 305 -55.28 3.99 33.91
C SER A 305 -54.40 2.84 34.39
N LEU A 306 -53.46 3.17 35.30
CA LEU A 306 -52.78 2.29 36.26
C LEU A 306 -51.31 1.87 36.02
N LEU A 307 -50.60 2.42 35.03
CA LEU A 307 -49.12 2.34 35.01
C LEU A 307 -48.51 3.74 34.99
N ASP A 308 -47.54 3.97 35.87
CA ASP A 308 -46.72 5.18 35.83
C ASP A 308 -46.09 5.26 34.42
N LYS A 309 -46.33 6.35 33.69
CA LYS A 309 -45.83 6.52 32.30
C LYS A 309 -44.32 6.29 32.23
N SER A 310 -43.61 6.56 33.32
CA SER A 310 -42.19 6.28 33.48
C SER A 310 -41.85 4.79 33.33
N GLN A 311 -42.65 3.90 33.92
CA GLN A 311 -42.46 2.45 33.91
C GLN A 311 -42.76 1.85 32.53
N TYR A 312 -43.78 2.36 31.84
CA TYR A 312 -44.09 1.96 30.46
C TYR A 312 -42.94 2.28 29.49
N ILE A 313 -42.43 3.51 29.57
CA ILE A 313 -41.30 3.96 28.73
C ILE A 313 -40.06 3.10 29.01
N GLN A 314 -39.79 2.78 30.28
CA GLN A 314 -38.67 1.93 30.65
C GLN A 314 -38.76 0.52 30.04
N VAL A 315 -39.94 -0.11 30.07
CA VAL A 315 -40.11 -1.45 29.48
C VAL A 315 -39.90 -1.43 27.96
N LEU A 316 -40.40 -0.41 27.27
CA LEU A 316 -40.19 -0.25 25.83
C LEU A 316 -38.72 0.05 25.48
N ASP A 317 -38.04 0.89 26.26
CA ASP A 317 -36.63 1.20 26.07
C ASP A 317 -35.75 -0.05 26.25
N GLU A 318 -36.03 -0.87 27.27
CA GLU A 318 -35.31 -2.12 27.49
C GLU A 318 -35.58 -3.14 26.37
N ALA A 319 -36.82 -3.24 25.88
CA ALA A 319 -37.13 -4.07 24.73
C ALA A 319 -36.42 -3.58 23.45
N ALA A 320 -36.38 -2.27 23.19
CA ALA A 320 -35.70 -1.68 22.04
C ALA A 320 -34.18 -1.94 22.09
N LYS A 321 -33.56 -1.81 23.28
CA LYS A 321 -32.15 -2.18 23.49
C LYS A 321 -31.90 -3.65 23.19
N GLU A 322 -32.78 -4.53 23.67
CA GLU A 322 -32.62 -5.98 23.48
C GLU A 322 -32.83 -6.39 22.01
N PHE A 323 -33.82 -5.81 21.30
CA PHE A 323 -33.96 -5.98 19.86
C PHE A 323 -32.72 -5.52 19.11
N THR A 324 -32.21 -4.33 19.44
CA THR A 324 -31.00 -3.79 18.81
C THR A 324 -29.82 -4.72 19.01
N ARG A 325 -29.66 -5.28 20.22
CA ARG A 325 -28.60 -6.24 20.55
C ARG A 325 -28.73 -7.54 19.77
N ILE A 326 -29.93 -8.10 19.71
CA ILE A 326 -30.20 -9.37 19.00
C ILE A 326 -30.04 -9.22 17.49
N ILE A 327 -30.54 -8.13 16.90
CA ILE A 327 -30.39 -7.82 15.47
C ILE A 327 -28.90 -7.62 15.13
N THR A 328 -28.18 -6.86 15.95
CA THR A 328 -26.74 -6.61 15.74
C THR A 328 -25.96 -7.92 15.82
N TYR A 329 -26.17 -8.74 16.85
CA TYR A 329 -25.50 -10.02 17.00
C TYR A 329 -25.79 -10.97 15.82
N SER A 330 -27.06 -11.02 15.38
CA SER A 330 -27.46 -11.85 14.24
C SER A 330 -26.78 -11.37 12.96
N ALA A 331 -26.69 -10.06 12.74
CA ALA A 331 -25.98 -9.48 11.60
C ALA A 331 -24.46 -9.75 11.65
N GLU A 332 -23.83 -9.66 12.83
CA GLU A 332 -22.39 -9.92 13.00
C GLU A 332 -21.99 -11.37 12.72
N THR A 333 -22.87 -12.32 13.01
CA THR A 333 -22.60 -13.75 12.86
C THR A 333 -22.92 -14.30 11.46
N SER A 334 -23.69 -13.56 10.66
CA SER A 334 -24.23 -14.03 9.38
C SER A 334 -23.95 -13.11 8.19
N ILE A 335 -23.62 -11.84 8.42
CA ILE A 335 -23.37 -10.87 7.36
C ILE A 335 -21.91 -10.41 7.42
N PRO A 336 -21.07 -10.75 6.42
CA PRO A 336 -19.69 -10.29 6.40
C PRO A 336 -19.67 -8.75 6.30
N ARG A 337 -18.76 -8.11 7.05
CA ARG A 337 -18.58 -6.66 6.98
C ARG A 337 -17.87 -6.26 5.69
N ILE A 338 -18.34 -5.22 5.02
CA ILE A 338 -17.68 -4.64 3.86
C ILE A 338 -16.33 -4.10 4.33
N LYS A 339 -15.23 -4.66 3.81
CA LYS A 339 -13.92 -4.01 3.88
C LYS A 339 -13.88 -2.87 2.87
N SER A 340 -14.76 -1.90 3.05
CA SER A 340 -14.85 -0.69 2.24
C SER A 340 -13.83 0.28 2.82
N THR A 341 -12.70 0.38 2.15
CA THR A 341 -11.99 1.65 2.16
C THR A 341 -12.62 2.46 1.01
N LYS A 342 -12.77 3.79 1.14
CA LYS A 342 -13.24 4.74 0.08
C LYS A 342 -12.30 4.78 -1.16
N ARG A 343 -11.53 3.74 -1.34
CA ARG A 343 -10.11 3.70 -1.69
C ARG A 343 -9.78 2.40 -2.43
N ALA A 344 -10.61 1.35 -2.26
CA ALA A 344 -10.57 0.11 -3.02
C ALA A 344 -11.03 0.35 -4.47
N LYS A 345 -10.34 -0.27 -5.43
CA LYS A 345 -10.70 -0.18 -6.85
C LYS A 345 -12.01 -0.94 -7.09
N PRO A 346 -13.09 -0.31 -7.56
CA PRO A 346 -14.42 -0.95 -7.63
C PRO A 346 -14.48 -2.14 -8.59
N TRP A 347 -13.60 -2.20 -9.57
CA TRP A 347 -13.47 -3.28 -10.54
C TRP A 347 -12.60 -4.45 -10.05
N TRP A 348 -11.99 -4.35 -8.87
CA TRP A 348 -11.19 -5.43 -8.31
C TRP A 348 -12.07 -6.52 -7.69
N SER A 349 -12.01 -7.73 -8.24
CA SER A 349 -12.85 -8.87 -7.83
C SER A 349 -12.06 -9.95 -7.06
N PRO A 350 -12.75 -10.83 -6.29
CA PRO A 350 -12.13 -12.02 -5.71
C PRO A 350 -11.45 -12.93 -6.75
N GLU A 351 -11.98 -12.97 -7.97
CA GLU A 351 -11.37 -13.69 -9.10
C GLU A 351 -10.00 -13.12 -9.45
N LEU A 352 -9.87 -11.79 -9.60
CA LEU A 352 -8.57 -11.15 -9.85
C LEU A 352 -7.56 -11.42 -8.72
N LYS A 353 -8.04 -11.49 -7.46
CA LYS A 353 -7.19 -11.88 -6.33
C LYS A 353 -6.72 -13.34 -6.44
N ALA A 354 -7.60 -14.25 -6.85
CA ALA A 354 -7.24 -15.66 -7.07
C ALA A 354 -6.25 -15.81 -8.23
N LEU A 355 -6.44 -15.06 -9.32
CA LEU A 355 -5.52 -15.03 -10.45
C LEU A 355 -4.14 -14.47 -10.07
N ARG A 356 -4.08 -13.43 -9.23
CA ARG A 356 -2.80 -12.92 -8.69
C ARG A 356 -2.09 -13.99 -7.85
N LYS A 357 -2.82 -14.74 -7.03
CA LYS A 357 -2.24 -15.87 -6.26
C LYS A 357 -1.73 -16.97 -7.19
N ARG A 358 -2.48 -17.30 -8.25
CA ARG A 358 -2.05 -18.29 -9.26
C ARG A 358 -0.78 -17.84 -9.98
N LEU A 359 -0.69 -16.56 -10.35
CA LEU A 359 0.51 -15.96 -10.93
C LEU A 359 1.70 -16.11 -9.98
N SER A 360 1.55 -15.69 -8.72
CA SER A 360 2.59 -15.81 -7.70
C SER A 360 3.04 -17.26 -7.52
N ASN A 361 2.12 -18.22 -7.38
CA ASN A 361 2.49 -19.63 -7.28
C ASN A 361 3.21 -20.16 -8.53
N ALA A 362 2.79 -19.73 -9.72
CA ALA A 362 3.45 -20.13 -10.97
C ALA A 362 4.86 -19.53 -11.10
N PHE A 363 5.05 -18.30 -10.62
CA PHE A 363 6.34 -17.64 -10.53
C PHE A 363 7.30 -18.40 -9.60
N GLU A 364 6.86 -18.75 -8.37
CA GLU A 364 7.69 -19.51 -7.43
C GLU A 364 8.15 -20.85 -8.02
N ASN A 365 7.25 -21.58 -8.67
CA ASN A 365 7.63 -22.84 -9.33
C ASN A 365 8.63 -22.62 -10.49
N ALA A 366 8.45 -21.58 -11.30
CA ALA A 366 9.38 -21.27 -12.38
C ALA A 366 10.76 -20.84 -11.85
N LYS A 367 10.81 -20.18 -10.69
CA LYS A 367 12.05 -19.81 -9.99
C LYS A 367 12.77 -21.03 -9.42
N ILE A 368 12.04 -21.99 -8.83
CA ILE A 368 12.62 -23.21 -8.25
C ILE A 368 13.13 -24.16 -9.35
N TYR A 369 12.44 -24.23 -10.49
CA TYR A 369 12.79 -25.13 -11.60
C TYR A 369 13.09 -24.34 -12.89
N PRO A 370 14.20 -23.58 -12.94
CA PRO A 370 14.50 -22.66 -14.04
C PRO A 370 14.88 -23.38 -15.35
N GLU A 371 15.25 -24.66 -15.31
CA GLU A 371 15.59 -25.45 -16.50
C GLU A 371 14.36 -26.11 -17.16
N ASP A 372 13.22 -26.13 -16.47
CA ASP A 372 12.01 -26.78 -16.97
C ASP A 372 11.10 -25.77 -17.71
N ASP A 373 11.09 -25.89 -19.03
CA ASP A 373 10.30 -25.06 -19.94
C ASP A 373 8.78 -25.14 -19.67
N MET A 374 8.30 -26.23 -19.05
CA MET A 374 6.90 -26.37 -18.66
C MET A 374 6.52 -25.30 -17.63
N PHE A 375 7.31 -25.10 -16.58
CA PHE A 375 7.00 -24.10 -15.54
C PHE A 375 7.10 -22.68 -16.07
N LYS A 376 8.01 -22.40 -17.01
CA LYS A 376 8.07 -21.11 -17.72
C LYS A 376 6.78 -20.83 -18.50
N LYS A 377 6.30 -21.81 -19.27
CA LYS A 377 5.03 -21.71 -20.01
C LYS A 377 3.82 -21.54 -19.09
N ILE A 378 3.79 -22.25 -17.95
CA ILE A 378 2.73 -22.10 -16.94
C ILE A 378 2.72 -20.68 -16.37
N TYR A 379 3.88 -20.13 -16.00
CA TYR A 379 4.01 -18.76 -15.53
C TYR A 379 3.57 -17.74 -16.58
N GLN A 380 4.07 -17.85 -17.82
CA GLN A 380 3.68 -16.94 -18.90
C GLN A 380 2.17 -16.96 -19.16
N SER A 381 1.57 -18.15 -19.17
CA SER A 381 0.11 -18.33 -19.31
C SER A 381 -0.66 -17.66 -18.17
N ALA A 382 -0.24 -17.90 -16.91
CA ALA A 382 -0.86 -17.28 -15.73
C ALA A 382 -0.75 -15.75 -15.76
N ARG A 383 0.42 -15.22 -16.14
CA ARG A 383 0.67 -13.77 -16.27
C ARG A 383 -0.23 -13.13 -17.32
N ASN A 384 -0.28 -13.71 -18.51
CA ASN A 384 -1.10 -13.22 -19.61
C ASN A 384 -2.59 -13.24 -19.26
N HIS A 385 -3.05 -14.34 -18.66
CA HIS A 385 -4.45 -14.47 -18.24
C HIS A 385 -4.82 -13.45 -17.15
N TYR A 386 -3.98 -13.30 -16.13
CA TYR A 386 -4.20 -12.33 -15.05
C TYR A 386 -4.27 -10.88 -15.58
N PHE A 387 -3.31 -10.48 -16.41
CA PHE A 387 -3.28 -9.13 -16.96
C PHE A 387 -4.41 -8.85 -17.95
N GLN A 388 -4.83 -9.85 -18.73
CA GLN A 388 -6.00 -9.72 -19.57
C GLN A 388 -7.28 -9.56 -18.74
N ALA A 389 -7.41 -10.32 -17.65
CA ALA A 389 -8.54 -10.19 -16.73
C ALA A 389 -8.60 -8.79 -16.09
N ILE A 390 -7.46 -8.19 -15.71
CA ILE A 390 -7.42 -6.79 -15.22
C ILE A 390 -7.96 -5.83 -16.30
N LYS A 391 -7.48 -5.94 -17.55
CA LYS A 391 -7.93 -5.08 -18.65
C LYS A 391 -9.44 -5.21 -18.88
N THR A 392 -9.95 -6.44 -18.92
CA THR A 392 -11.39 -6.72 -19.09
C THR A 392 -12.21 -6.17 -17.94
N ALA A 393 -11.79 -6.39 -16.68
CA ALA A 393 -12.51 -5.89 -15.51
C ALA A 393 -12.60 -4.36 -15.49
N LYS A 394 -11.52 -3.66 -15.85
CA LYS A 394 -11.52 -2.19 -15.99
C LYS A 394 -12.47 -1.73 -17.08
N LYS A 395 -12.42 -2.35 -18.26
CA LYS A 395 -13.29 -2.02 -19.40
C LYS A 395 -14.75 -2.23 -19.06
N ASN A 396 -15.09 -3.40 -18.50
CA ASN A 396 -16.47 -3.74 -18.15
C ASN A 396 -17.01 -2.79 -17.08
N HIS A 397 -16.21 -2.49 -16.04
CA HIS A 397 -16.62 -1.55 -15.02
C HIS A 397 -16.84 -0.13 -15.56
N TRP A 398 -15.98 0.33 -16.46
CA TRP A 398 -16.16 1.64 -17.10
C TRP A 398 -17.41 1.67 -17.98
N ASN A 399 -17.66 0.62 -18.77
CA ASN A 399 -18.87 0.50 -19.59
C ASN A 399 -20.14 0.45 -18.72
N GLU A 400 -20.16 -0.39 -17.68
CA GLU A 400 -21.28 -0.45 -16.73
C GLU A 400 -21.52 0.88 -16.01
N PHE A 401 -20.44 1.61 -15.70
CA PHE A 401 -20.55 2.95 -15.15
C PHE A 401 -21.22 3.88 -16.15
N LEU A 402 -20.76 3.93 -17.41
CA LEU A 402 -21.37 4.77 -18.44
C LEU A 402 -22.82 4.40 -18.77
N GLU A 403 -23.18 3.11 -18.72
CA GLU A 403 -24.54 2.61 -19.02
C GLU A 403 -25.57 2.94 -17.92
N LYS A 404 -25.13 3.18 -16.68
CA LYS A 404 -26.01 3.42 -15.52
C LYS A 404 -26.18 4.91 -15.18
N GLU A 405 -25.47 5.80 -15.86
CA GLU A 405 -25.45 7.24 -15.55
C GLU A 405 -26.52 8.00 -16.34
N ASP A 406 -27.12 9.02 -15.72
CA ASP A 406 -28.13 9.88 -16.32
C ASP A 406 -27.51 11.18 -16.89
N THR A 407 -28.31 12.01 -17.56
CA THR A 407 -27.86 13.28 -18.15
C THR A 407 -27.35 14.30 -17.12
N GLN A 408 -27.68 14.16 -15.82
CA GLN A 408 -27.14 15.01 -14.75
C GLN A 408 -25.82 14.50 -14.20
N SER A 409 -25.55 13.20 -14.28
CA SER A 409 -24.39 12.55 -13.68
C SER A 409 -23.23 12.32 -14.67
N ILE A 410 -23.46 12.49 -15.99
CA ILE A 410 -22.44 12.42 -17.04
C ILE A 410 -21.26 13.39 -16.83
N PHE A 411 -21.48 14.51 -16.13
CA PHE A 411 -20.41 15.45 -15.75
C PHE A 411 -19.44 14.87 -14.70
N LYS A 412 -19.83 13.85 -13.91
CA LYS A 412 -18.91 13.06 -13.06
C LYS A 412 -18.01 12.15 -13.89
N ALA A 413 -18.51 11.55 -14.96
CA ALA A 413 -17.66 10.80 -15.88
C ALA A 413 -16.57 11.70 -16.46
N MET A 414 -16.94 12.93 -16.81
CA MET A 414 -16.01 13.95 -17.31
C MET A 414 -14.99 14.42 -16.26
N SER A 415 -15.32 14.42 -14.96
CA SER A 415 -14.35 14.74 -13.90
C SER A 415 -13.34 13.62 -13.65
N TYR A 416 -13.71 12.35 -13.88
CA TYR A 416 -12.76 11.22 -13.84
C TYR A 416 -11.82 11.18 -15.05
N THR A 417 -12.20 11.81 -16.16
CA THR A 417 -11.33 11.98 -17.35
C THR A 417 -10.50 13.26 -17.30
N LYS A 418 -10.84 14.21 -16.42
CA LYS A 418 -10.09 15.45 -16.25
C LYS A 418 -8.84 15.21 -15.41
N ASP A 419 -7.76 15.85 -15.82
CA ASP A 419 -6.49 15.84 -15.10
C ASP A 419 -6.68 16.46 -13.72
N ILE A 420 -6.53 15.66 -12.65
CA ILE A 420 -6.42 16.20 -11.30
C ILE A 420 -5.00 16.78 -11.20
N GLN A 421 -4.84 18.03 -11.59
CA GLN A 421 -3.66 18.81 -11.25
C GLN A 421 -3.72 19.10 -9.76
N THR A 422 -2.91 18.41 -8.97
CA THR A 422 -2.49 18.95 -7.68
C THR A 422 -1.56 20.11 -7.99
N GLU A 423 -2.05 21.33 -7.81
CA GLU A 423 -1.20 22.53 -7.84
C GLU A 423 0.01 22.28 -6.95
N ARG A 424 1.22 22.43 -7.53
CA ARG A 424 2.44 22.52 -6.72
C ARG A 424 2.27 23.74 -5.83
N ILE A 425 2.51 23.57 -4.53
CA ILE A 425 2.63 24.71 -3.61
C ILE A 425 3.69 25.64 -4.23
N PRO A 426 3.40 26.93 -4.48
CA PRO A 426 4.38 27.85 -5.03
C PRO A 426 5.62 27.90 -4.13
N ASN A 427 6.80 27.97 -4.74
CA ASN A 427 8.01 28.28 -3.98
C ASN A 427 7.82 29.65 -3.32
N ILE A 428 7.92 29.71 -2.00
CA ILE A 428 8.00 30.98 -1.24
C ILE A 428 9.42 31.51 -1.33
#